data_AF-A0A9P6YC55-F1
#
_entry.id   AF-A0A9P6YC55-F1
#
_cell.length_a   1.000
_cell.length_b   1.000
_cell.length_c   1.000
_cell.angle_alpha   90.00
_cell.angle_beta   90.00
_cell.angle_gamma   90.00
#
_symmetry.space_group_name_H-M   'P 1'
#
loop_
_entity.id
_entity.type
_entity.pdbx_description
1 polymer ?
#
loop_
_entity_poly.entity_id
_entity_poly.type
_entity_poly.pdbx_seq_one_letter_code
_entity_poly.pdbx_strand_id
1 'polypeptide(L)'
;MSLEKPNNEDVHMKEAKPKRDYVRYTVQDKARCMTASAAAKQLGIHPRTAYRWVSQYNACPDSIFESCEKTGRKYILTEEHKTTVINFIDANPSATVVEVTEHLLKRFHGLKLSYSTVNNFMRREYNLSLKKADFYSVETAQQRLRSDTIGLSMGKYKHGLSDELRVS
;
A
#
# COMPACT_ATOMS: atom_id res chain seq x y z
N MET A 1 -37.22 -64.05 -3.32
CA MET A 1 -35.77 -63.83 -3.44
C MET A 1 -35.57 -62.36 -3.78
N SER A 2 -34.97 -61.61 -2.85
CA SER A 2 -34.58 -60.22 -3.04
C SER A 2 -33.30 -60.14 -3.87
N LEU A 3 -33.25 -59.21 -4.82
CA LEU A 3 -31.99 -58.67 -5.35
C LEU A 3 -32.20 -57.15 -5.50
N GLU A 4 -31.85 -56.44 -4.43
CA GLU A 4 -31.50 -55.02 -4.47
C GLU A 4 -30.27 -54.82 -5.38
N LYS A 5 -30.20 -53.71 -6.14
CA LYS A 5 -29.06 -52.76 -6.32
C LYS A 5 -29.52 -51.55 -7.18
N PRO A 6 -28.81 -50.42 -7.22
CA PRO A 6 -28.73 -49.41 -6.17
C PRO A 6 -29.14 -48.01 -6.68
N ASN A 7 -29.40 -47.11 -5.74
CA ASN A 7 -29.71 -45.70 -5.96
C ASN A 7 -28.60 -45.00 -6.78
N ASN A 8 -28.96 -44.43 -7.93
CA ASN A 8 -28.18 -43.38 -8.56
C ASN A 8 -29.01 -42.10 -8.49
N GLU A 9 -28.82 -41.36 -7.41
CA GLU A 9 -29.34 -40.01 -7.27
C GLU A 9 -28.61 -39.13 -8.28
N ASP A 10 -29.23 -38.96 -9.45
CA ASP A 10 -28.74 -38.09 -10.50
C ASP A 10 -28.70 -36.66 -9.95
N VAL A 11 -27.50 -36.20 -9.62
CA VAL A 11 -27.23 -34.86 -9.11
C VAL A 11 -27.66 -33.88 -10.20
N HIS A 12 -28.88 -33.36 -10.09
CA HIS A 12 -29.38 -32.32 -10.97
C HIS A 12 -28.51 -31.08 -10.78
N MET A 13 -27.54 -30.91 -11.68
CA MET A 13 -26.73 -29.71 -11.78
C MET A 13 -27.70 -28.55 -12.04
N LYS A 14 -27.85 -27.65 -11.07
CA LYS A 14 -28.66 -26.44 -11.26
C LYS A 14 -27.97 -25.59 -12.31
N GLU A 15 -28.66 -25.34 -13.42
CA GLU A 15 -28.18 -24.50 -14.50
C GLU A 15 -27.61 -23.18 -13.93
N ALA A 16 -26.38 -22.86 -14.31
CA ALA A 16 -25.76 -21.61 -13.94
C ALA A 16 -26.56 -20.46 -14.56
N LYS A 17 -27.10 -19.59 -13.70
CA LYS A 17 -27.83 -18.39 -14.12
C LYS A 17 -26.97 -17.61 -15.14
N PRO A 18 -27.48 -17.33 -16.35
CA PRO A 18 -26.72 -16.52 -17.30
C PRO A 18 -26.36 -15.18 -16.65
N LYS A 19 -25.07 -14.84 -16.70
CA LYS A 19 -24.57 -13.53 -16.25
C LYS A 19 -25.25 -12.47 -17.10
N ARG A 20 -26.11 -11.66 -16.46
CA ARG A 20 -26.70 -10.39 -16.92
C ARG A 20 -26.66 -10.21 -18.45
N ASP A 21 -27.79 -10.46 -19.10
CA ASP A 21 -28.01 -10.05 -20.48
C ASP A 21 -27.77 -8.53 -20.59
N TYR A 22 -26.60 -8.15 -21.11
CA TYR A 22 -26.39 -6.79 -21.55
C TYR A 22 -27.37 -6.55 -22.70
N VAL A 23 -28.37 -5.71 -22.46
CA VAL A 23 -29.29 -5.22 -23.48
C VAL A 23 -28.44 -4.65 -24.62
N ARG A 24 -28.35 -5.39 -25.72
CA ARG A 24 -27.72 -4.92 -26.96
C ARG A 24 -28.63 -3.86 -27.55
N TYR A 25 -28.28 -2.59 -27.37
CA TYR A 25 -28.97 -1.47 -28.00
C TYR A 25 -28.97 -1.66 -29.52
N THR A 26 -30.16 -1.79 -30.11
CA THR A 26 -30.34 -1.93 -31.55
C THR A 26 -30.15 -0.59 -32.23
N VAL A 27 -29.67 -0.58 -33.48
CA VAL A 27 -29.41 0.64 -34.26
C VAL A 27 -30.66 1.51 -34.45
N GLN A 28 -31.86 0.93 -34.30
CA GLN A 28 -33.16 1.63 -34.33
C GLN A 28 -33.40 2.53 -33.10
N ASP A 29 -32.78 2.24 -31.96
CA ASP A 29 -32.97 3.02 -30.71
C ASP A 29 -32.26 4.39 -30.76
N LYS A 30 -31.40 4.61 -31.77
CA LYS A 30 -30.74 5.90 -32.04
C LYS A 30 -31.73 7.06 -32.26
N ALA A 31 -32.98 6.78 -32.66
CA ALA A 31 -33.99 7.81 -32.92
C ALA A 31 -34.58 8.43 -31.64
N ARG A 32 -34.30 7.88 -30.45
CA ARG A 32 -34.68 8.46 -29.15
C ARG A 32 -33.48 8.97 -28.34
N CYS A 33 -32.32 9.13 -28.97
CA CYS A 33 -31.14 9.65 -28.28
C CYS A 33 -31.24 11.16 -28.13
N MET A 34 -31.33 11.60 -26.86
CA MET A 34 -31.13 12.99 -26.47
C MET A 34 -29.77 13.47 -26.97
N THR A 35 -29.71 14.66 -27.57
CA THR A 35 -28.42 15.27 -27.95
C THR A 35 -27.57 15.53 -26.72
N ALA A 36 -26.25 15.48 -26.88
CA ALA A 36 -25.30 15.75 -25.79
C ALA A 36 -25.58 17.09 -25.08
N SER A 37 -26.01 18.12 -25.82
CA SER A 37 -26.41 19.42 -25.27
C SER A 37 -27.69 19.36 -24.42
N ALA A 38 -28.71 18.60 -24.86
CA ALA A 38 -29.94 18.42 -24.10
C ALA A 38 -29.68 17.62 -22.80
N ALA A 39 -28.85 16.58 -22.87
CA ALA A 39 -28.42 15.83 -21.69
C ALA A 39 -27.59 16.70 -20.74
N ALA A 40 -26.67 17.53 -21.28
CA ALA A 40 -25.87 18.45 -20.49
C ALA A 40 -26.74 19.45 -19.72
N LYS A 41 -27.78 20.02 -20.36
CA LYS A 41 -28.73 20.93 -19.72
C LYS A 41 -29.49 20.25 -18.57
N GLN A 42 -29.96 19.01 -18.77
CA GLN A 42 -30.64 18.25 -17.71
C GLN A 42 -29.73 17.95 -16.52
N LEU A 43 -28.46 17.65 -16.79
CA LEU A 43 -27.47 17.30 -15.77
C LEU A 43 -26.75 18.52 -15.17
N GLY A 44 -27.09 19.74 -15.60
CA GLY A 44 -26.42 20.97 -15.14
C GLY A 44 -24.95 21.07 -15.55
N ILE A 45 -24.54 20.36 -16.60
CA ILE A 45 -23.17 20.34 -17.12
C ILE A 45 -23.07 21.32 -18.29
N HIS A 46 -21.94 22.01 -18.42
CA HIS A 46 -21.70 22.87 -19.56
C HIS A 46 -21.67 22.04 -20.87
N PRO A 47 -22.42 22.41 -21.94
CA PRO A 47 -22.53 21.61 -23.16
C PRO A 47 -21.18 21.22 -23.78
N ARG A 48 -20.18 22.12 -23.74
CA ARG A 48 -18.81 21.83 -24.20
C ARG A 48 -18.17 20.62 -23.50
N THR A 49 -18.45 20.41 -22.21
CA THR A 49 -17.93 19.27 -21.45
C THR A 49 -18.58 17.98 -21.93
N ALA A 50 -19.90 17.97 -22.16
CA ALA A 50 -20.60 16.81 -22.68
C ALA A 50 -20.11 16.42 -24.08
N TYR A 51 -19.89 17.40 -24.96
CA TYR A 51 -19.29 17.13 -26.28
C TYR A 51 -17.86 16.58 -26.17
N ARG A 52 -17.03 17.10 -25.25
CA ARG A 52 -15.69 16.56 -25.01
C ARG A 52 -15.73 15.10 -24.55
N TRP A 53 -16.64 14.76 -23.65
CA TRP A 53 -16.83 13.38 -23.19
C TRP A 53 -17.31 12.46 -24.31
N VAL A 54 -18.26 12.91 -25.15
CA VAL A 54 -18.71 12.14 -26.32
C VAL A 54 -17.55 11.91 -27.30
N SER A 55 -16.72 12.93 -27.57
CA SER A 55 -15.53 12.77 -28.42
C SER A 55 -14.51 11.80 -27.82
N GLN A 56 -14.29 11.83 -26.50
CA GLN A 56 -13.41 10.88 -25.82
C GLN A 56 -13.95 9.45 -25.88
N TYR A 57 -15.25 9.25 -25.60
CA TYR A 57 -15.92 7.96 -25.71
C TYR A 57 -15.79 7.34 -27.09
N ASN A 58 -16.02 8.15 -28.13
CA ASN A 58 -15.93 7.69 -29.52
C ASN A 58 -14.50 7.35 -29.94
N ALA A 59 -13.49 8.00 -29.35
CA ALA A 59 -12.09 7.74 -29.65
C ALA A 59 -11.55 6.52 -28.90
N CYS A 60 -11.87 6.39 -27.60
CA CYS A 60 -11.53 5.25 -26.78
C CYS A 60 -12.54 5.15 -25.62
N PRO A 61 -13.52 4.22 -25.68
CA PRO A 61 -14.54 4.09 -24.64
C PRO A 61 -13.93 3.64 -23.31
N ASP A 62 -12.84 2.87 -23.35
CA ASP A 62 -12.18 2.33 -22.16
C ASP A 62 -11.42 3.41 -21.37
N SER A 63 -10.96 4.49 -22.03
CA SER A 63 -10.17 5.54 -21.37
C SER A 63 -11.00 6.59 -20.62
N ILE A 64 -12.34 6.57 -20.72
CA ILE A 64 -13.21 7.54 -20.03
C ILE A 64 -13.14 7.42 -18.51
N PHE A 65 -12.96 6.20 -18.01
CA PHE A 65 -12.82 5.91 -16.58
C PHE A 65 -11.36 5.78 -16.17
N GLU A 66 -10.44 5.75 -17.14
CA GLU A 66 -9.03 5.71 -16.88
C GLU A 66 -8.61 7.11 -16.40
N SER A 67 -8.33 7.22 -15.11
CA SER A 67 -7.77 8.45 -14.56
C SER A 67 -6.49 8.73 -15.32
N CYS A 68 -6.46 9.76 -16.16
CA CYS A 68 -5.19 10.22 -16.68
C CYS A 68 -4.33 10.53 -15.46
N GLU A 69 -3.29 9.72 -15.24
CA GLU A 69 -2.30 10.04 -14.24
C GLU A 69 -1.82 11.42 -14.63
N LYS A 70 -2.21 12.43 -13.85
CA LYS A 70 -1.77 13.80 -14.07
C LYS A 70 -0.26 13.71 -14.00
N THR A 71 0.40 13.68 -15.16
CA THR A 71 1.84 13.56 -15.23
C THR A 71 2.36 14.77 -14.49
N GLY A 72 2.75 14.54 -13.24
CA GLY A 72 3.14 15.60 -12.34
C GLY A 72 4.38 16.30 -12.87
N ARG A 73 4.76 17.37 -12.19
CA ARG A 73 6.09 17.94 -12.41
C ARG A 73 7.12 16.84 -12.22
N LYS A 74 8.03 16.68 -13.21
CA LYS A 74 9.13 15.73 -13.13
C LYS A 74 9.89 15.93 -11.82
N TYR A 75 10.11 14.87 -11.06
CA TYR A 75 10.85 14.93 -9.81
C TYR A 75 12.27 15.43 -10.05
N ILE A 76 12.76 16.29 -9.15
CA ILE A 76 14.16 16.78 -9.17
C ILE A 76 15.13 15.62 -8.88
N LEU A 77 14.65 14.59 -8.17
CA LEU A 77 15.40 13.38 -7.86
C LEU A 77 15.08 12.30 -8.91
N THR A 78 16.09 11.91 -9.69
CA THR A 78 16.02 10.83 -10.69
C THR A 78 16.22 9.48 -10.03
N GLU A 79 15.96 8.38 -10.76
CA GLU A 79 16.20 7.00 -10.30
C GLU A 79 17.66 6.74 -9.84
N GLU A 80 18.63 7.47 -10.38
CA GLU A 80 20.03 7.38 -9.91
C GLU A 80 20.19 8.01 -8.51
N HIS A 81 19.57 9.16 -8.26
CA HIS A 81 19.56 9.77 -6.93
C HIS A 81 18.83 8.86 -5.92
N LYS A 82 17.79 8.16 -6.38
CA LYS A 82 17.02 7.19 -5.58
C LYS A 82 17.90 6.05 -5.07
N THR A 83 18.55 5.34 -5.98
CA THR A 83 19.39 4.17 -5.63
C THR A 83 20.54 4.54 -4.70
N THR A 84 21.13 5.72 -4.86
CA THR A 84 22.21 6.19 -3.98
C THR A 84 21.76 6.50 -2.55
N VAL A 85 20.53 7.01 -2.36
CA VAL A 85 19.95 7.21 -1.03
C VAL A 85 19.68 5.88 -0.35
N ILE A 86 19.09 4.92 -1.06
CA ILE A 86 18.80 3.58 -0.52
C ILE A 86 20.09 2.92 -0.03
N ASN A 87 21.09 2.82 -0.91
CA ASN A 87 22.35 2.17 -0.57
C ASN A 87 23.06 2.83 0.62
N PHE A 88 22.91 4.15 0.77
CA PHE A 88 23.49 4.88 1.90
C PHE A 88 22.75 4.59 3.22
N ILE A 89 21.42 4.53 3.19
CA ILE A 89 20.60 4.20 4.37
C ILE A 89 20.78 2.73 4.77
N ASP A 90 20.84 1.82 3.81
CA ASP A 90 21.04 0.39 4.08
C ASP A 90 22.41 0.13 4.72
N ALA A 91 23.45 0.87 4.30
CA ALA A 91 24.77 0.81 4.91
C ALA A 91 24.85 1.50 6.28
N ASN A 92 24.04 2.54 6.51
CA ASN A 92 23.99 3.27 7.77
C ASN A 92 22.54 3.59 8.17
N PRO A 93 21.84 2.66 8.85
CA PRO A 93 20.42 2.82 9.20
C PRO A 93 20.16 3.98 10.18
N SER A 94 21.18 4.42 10.90
CA SER A 94 21.11 5.55 11.84
C SER A 94 21.44 6.90 11.18
N ALA A 95 21.67 6.92 9.87
CA ALA A 95 22.01 8.13 9.14
C ALA A 95 20.93 9.19 9.26
N THR A 96 21.36 10.42 9.46
CA THR A 96 20.48 11.59 9.52
C THR A 96 20.17 12.09 8.10
N VAL A 97 19.05 12.79 7.96
CA VAL A 97 18.66 13.42 6.68
C VAL A 97 19.71 14.43 6.20
N VAL A 98 20.47 15.05 7.12
CA VAL A 98 21.58 15.96 6.77
C VAL A 98 22.69 15.19 6.07
N GLU A 99 23.15 14.08 6.65
CA GLU A 99 24.19 13.22 6.07
C GLU A 99 23.77 12.67 4.70
N VAL A 100 22.51 12.26 4.55
CA VAL A 100 21.95 11.83 3.25
C VAL A 100 22.03 12.96 2.22
N THR A 101 21.68 14.19 2.63
CA THR A 101 21.70 15.37 1.75
C THR A 101 23.13 15.70 1.31
N GLU A 102 24.08 15.70 2.25
CA GLU A 102 25.50 15.94 1.96
C GLU A 102 26.07 14.87 1.04
N HIS A 103 25.74 13.59 1.27
CA HIS A 103 26.15 12.48 0.42
C HIS A 103 25.64 12.65 -1.02
N LEU A 104 24.38 13.08 -1.20
CA LEU A 104 23.81 13.39 -2.50
C LEU A 104 24.52 14.56 -3.19
N LEU A 105 24.72 15.67 -2.49
CA LEU A 105 25.37 16.87 -3.04
C LEU A 105 26.84 16.61 -3.41
N LYS A 106 27.52 15.76 -2.63
CA LYS A 106 28.91 15.35 -2.89
C LYS A 106 29.02 14.46 -4.12
N ARG A 107 28.05 13.55 -4.32
CA ARG A 107 28.06 12.60 -5.43
C ARG A 107 27.56 13.20 -6.75
N PHE A 108 26.62 14.14 -6.68
CA PHE A 108 25.99 14.77 -7.85
C PHE A 108 26.28 16.27 -7.88
N HIS A 109 27.38 16.63 -8.55
CA HIS A 109 27.77 18.02 -8.72
C HIS A 109 26.71 18.82 -9.51
N GLY A 110 26.27 19.96 -8.96
CA GLY A 110 25.27 20.84 -9.60
C GLY A 110 23.81 20.57 -9.18
N LEU A 111 23.57 19.53 -8.39
CA LEU A 111 22.25 19.24 -7.84
C LEU A 111 21.91 20.24 -6.72
N LYS A 112 20.82 21.01 -6.86
CA LYS A 112 20.34 21.94 -5.82
C LYS A 112 19.19 21.30 -5.04
N LEU A 113 19.50 20.74 -3.88
CA LEU A 113 18.50 20.17 -2.97
C LEU A 113 18.47 20.96 -1.67
N SER A 114 17.25 21.13 -1.14
CA SER A 114 17.06 21.55 0.24
C SER A 114 16.91 20.33 1.14
N TYR A 115 17.22 20.49 2.42
CA TYR A 115 16.93 19.48 3.46
C TYR A 115 15.47 19.01 3.41
N SER A 116 14.52 19.95 3.25
CA SER A 116 13.09 19.63 3.18
C SER A 116 12.73 18.79 1.95
N THR A 117 13.42 18.99 0.82
CA THR A 117 13.23 18.20 -0.40
C THR A 117 13.60 16.75 -0.14
N VAL A 118 14.74 16.51 0.52
CA VAL A 118 15.22 15.16 0.85
C VAL A 118 14.33 14.51 1.93
N ASN A 119 13.95 15.25 2.98
CA ASN A 119 13.04 14.74 4.02
C ASN A 119 11.67 14.33 3.45
N ASN A 120 11.06 15.18 2.60
CA ASN A 120 9.79 14.88 1.96
C ASN A 120 9.91 13.68 1.02
N PHE A 121 11.01 13.60 0.29
CA PHE A 121 11.31 12.50 -0.61
C PHE A 121 11.43 11.17 0.15
N MET A 122 12.21 11.11 1.23
CA MET A 122 12.33 9.91 2.08
C MET A 122 10.98 9.47 2.66
N ARG A 123 10.14 10.41 3.09
CA ARG A 123 8.82 10.10 3.67
C ARG A 123 7.79 9.65 2.63
N ARG A 124 7.75 10.28 1.45
CA ARG A 124 6.69 10.06 0.45
C ARG A 124 7.01 8.96 -0.54
N GLU A 125 8.26 8.86 -0.98
CA GLU A 125 8.67 7.89 -2.01
C GLU A 125 9.06 6.55 -1.38
N TYR A 126 9.66 6.57 -0.18
CA TYR A 126 10.14 5.36 0.50
C TYR A 126 9.32 4.96 1.72
N ASN A 127 8.28 5.71 2.07
CA ASN A 127 7.45 5.47 3.25
C ASN A 127 8.29 5.30 4.54
N LEU A 128 9.46 5.95 4.60
CA LEU A 128 10.36 5.81 5.74
C LEU A 128 9.78 6.53 6.95
N SER A 129 9.70 5.82 8.06
CA SER A 129 9.37 6.40 9.36
C SER A 129 10.66 6.81 10.06
N LEU A 130 10.89 8.11 10.16
CA LEU A 130 12.02 8.66 10.90
C LEU A 130 11.70 8.60 12.40
N LYS A 131 12.32 7.66 13.11
CA LYS A 131 12.19 7.53 14.56
C LYS A 131 13.34 8.23 15.27
N LYS A 132 13.05 8.74 16.47
CA LYS A 132 14.10 9.20 17.38
C LYS A 132 14.85 7.98 17.92
N ALA A 133 16.17 8.07 17.99
CA ALA A 133 16.97 7.04 18.63
C ALA A 133 16.82 7.16 20.17
N ASP A 134 16.47 6.05 20.82
CA ASP A 134 16.45 5.95 22.27
C ASP A 134 17.85 5.59 22.75
N PHE A 135 18.58 6.57 23.28
CA PHE A 135 19.88 6.34 23.87
C PHE A 135 19.72 5.86 25.32
N TYR A 136 20.19 4.66 25.61
CA TYR A 136 20.34 4.17 26.99
C TYR A 136 21.78 4.38 27.43
N SER A 137 22.00 4.83 28.67
CA SER A 137 23.36 4.85 29.21
C SER A 137 23.88 3.41 29.31
N VAL A 138 25.17 3.20 29.02
CA VAL A 138 25.80 1.87 29.05
C VAL A 138 25.56 1.17 30.40
N GLU A 139 25.51 1.95 31.47
CA GLU A 139 25.25 1.48 32.83
C GLU A 139 23.83 0.90 32.99
N THR A 140 22.81 1.53 32.39
CA THR A 140 21.43 1.00 32.42
C THR A 140 21.24 -0.24 31.55
N ALA A 141 21.98 -0.36 30.44
CA ALA A 141 21.99 -1.57 29.62
C ALA A 141 22.65 -2.76 30.35
N GLN A 142 23.74 -2.50 31.07
CA GLN A 142 24.38 -3.51 31.93
C GLN A 142 23.50 -3.91 33.12
N GLN A 143 22.78 -2.96 33.73
CA GLN A 143 21.85 -3.26 34.82
C GLN A 143 20.64 -4.08 34.35
N ARG A 144 20.10 -3.83 33.14
CA ARG A 144 19.01 -4.65 32.56
C ARG A 144 19.44 -6.09 32.27
N LEU A 145 20.62 -6.28 31.67
CA LEU A 145 21.18 -7.62 31.48
C LEU A 145 21.40 -8.34 32.83
N ARG A 146 21.85 -7.60 33.87
CA ARG A 146 21.99 -8.15 35.23
C ARG A 146 20.65 -8.51 35.85
N SER A 147 19.61 -7.68 35.74
CA SER A 147 18.28 -7.99 36.27
C SER A 147 17.62 -9.17 35.55
N ASP A 148 17.81 -9.29 34.24
CA ASP A 148 17.29 -10.41 33.46
C ASP A 148 18.01 -11.72 33.82
N THR A 149 19.32 -11.66 34.07
CA THR A 149 20.11 -12.79 34.56
C THR A 149 19.71 -13.22 35.98
N ILE A 150 19.44 -12.26 36.87
CA ILE A 150 18.95 -12.53 38.24
C ILE A 150 17.52 -13.09 38.19
N GLY A 151 16.65 -12.61 37.30
CA GLY A 151 15.31 -13.16 37.09
C GLY A 151 15.33 -14.61 36.59
N LEU A 152 16.27 -14.93 35.69
CA LEU A 152 16.51 -16.29 35.19
C LEU A 152 17.12 -17.21 36.27
N SER A 153 17.97 -16.69 37.17
CA SER A 153 18.54 -17.51 38.27
C SER A 153 17.51 -17.77 39.36
N MET A 154 16.70 -16.77 39.74
CA MET A 154 15.62 -16.91 40.73
C MET A 154 14.46 -17.80 40.25
N GLY A 155 14.29 -17.96 38.93
CA GLY A 155 13.36 -18.93 38.34
C GLY A 155 13.78 -20.40 38.50
N LYS A 156 15.06 -20.68 38.83
CA LYS A 156 15.55 -22.05 39.04
C LYS A 156 15.47 -22.55 40.49
N TYR A 157 15.15 -21.68 41.46
CA TYR A 157 15.05 -22.03 42.88
C TYR A 157 13.60 -22.19 43.38
N LYS A 158 12.59 -22.13 42.50
CA LYS A 158 11.16 -22.20 42.91
C LYS A 158 10.52 -23.60 42.88
N HIS A 159 11.28 -24.66 42.65
CA HIS A 159 10.83 -26.04 42.88
C HIS A 159 11.85 -26.77 43.77
N GLY A 160 11.65 -26.76 45.08
CA GLY A 160 12.49 -27.56 45.97
C GLY A 160 12.48 -27.25 47.47
N LEU A 161 11.62 -26.37 47.99
CA LEU A 161 11.55 -26.11 49.44
C LEU A 161 10.12 -25.85 49.90
N SER A 162 9.29 -26.89 49.91
CA SER A 162 7.97 -26.86 50.54
C SER A 162 7.54 -28.27 50.94
N ASP A 163 8.37 -29.04 51.65
CA ASP A 163 7.95 -30.31 52.26
C ASP A 163 8.77 -30.67 53.51
N GLU A 164 9.07 -29.70 54.38
CA GLU A 164 9.39 -30.02 55.78
C GLU A 164 8.84 -28.89 56.65
N LEU A 165 7.63 -29.08 57.15
CA LEU A 165 7.11 -28.57 58.43
C LEU A 165 5.63 -28.98 58.52
N ARG A 166 5.37 -30.26 58.79
CA ARG A 166 4.09 -30.68 59.38
C ARG A 166 4.25 -31.88 60.30
N VAL A 167 4.46 -31.54 61.58
CA VAL A 167 3.81 -32.15 62.76
C VAL A 167 4.14 -33.61 63.09
N SER A 168 4.93 -33.74 64.15
CA SER A 168 4.86 -34.66 65.32
C SER A 168 6.11 -35.49 65.56
#